data_AF-A0A7S0CJK6-F1
#
_entry.id   AF-A0A7S0CJK6-F1
#
_cell.length_a   1.000
_cell.length_b   1.000
_cell.length_c   1.000
_cell.angle_alpha   90.00
_cell.angle_beta   90.00
_cell.angle_gamma   90.00
#
_symmetry.space_group_name_H-M   'P 1'
#
loop_
_entity.id
_entity.type
_entity.pdbx_description
1 polymer ?
#
loop_
_entity_poly.entity_id
_entity_poly.type
_entity_poly.pdbx_seq_one_letter_code
_entity_poly.pdbx_strand_id
1 'polypeptide(L)'
;SLPDRKAGNAHRDSSILKIGIKDTLDGFTIDLESKQYLKSIEKLPDPFKLVEKELKPFSDSIKELVSSDQPILSMAAKHFFEKRHGKRFRPTIIQLMAKAVAATVPEQNNANGSVPTNGAADFNQISEENASQVGGVAGWEWSAASKIQMEGGIVTPQNHNGSDVWRKQAQLGQIVEMIHVASLIHDDVLDEADTRRGGEAVHKLYSNKVAVLAGDYLLARASVLLARLENTAVVQIMATALESLVSGEIMQLKAPPASLLEMESYLRKSYYKTASLICYACRSTALLGGHEYGSTVATACEEFGFHLGLAYQIQDDILDFTAAANVLGKPALADMDLGLSTAPMLYAAQEYPHLKPLVMRRFKEKGDKQTALEALYKSKTAMNKAKTLALFHAQKAMDALLRLPQSESRDALLRL
;
A
#
# COMPACT_ATOMS: atom_id res chain seq x y z
N SER A 1 -3.03 28.47 -5.92
CA SER A 1 -3.11 27.46 -6.98
C SER A 1 -1.83 26.65 -6.94
N LEU A 2 -1.93 25.32 -6.95
CA LEU A 2 -0.78 24.47 -7.28
C LEU A 2 -0.35 24.84 -8.71
N PRO A 3 0.95 24.90 -9.04
CA PRO A 3 1.36 25.22 -10.41
C PRO A 3 0.79 24.18 -11.37
N ASP A 4 0.21 24.64 -12.49
CA ASP A 4 -0.11 23.79 -13.63
C ASP A 4 1.20 23.21 -14.16
N ARG A 5 1.58 22.03 -13.68
CA ARG A 5 2.64 21.25 -14.30
C ARG A 5 2.07 20.69 -15.59
N LYS A 6 2.35 21.37 -16.71
CA LYS A 6 2.25 20.79 -18.06
C LYS A 6 2.76 19.36 -18.00
N ALA A 7 1.99 18.43 -18.56
CA ALA A 7 2.24 16.99 -18.58
C ALA A 7 3.69 16.63 -18.96
N GLY A 8 4.60 16.65 -17.97
CA GLY A 8 6.01 16.34 -18.15
C GLY A 8 6.29 14.84 -18.23
N ASN A 9 5.25 14.01 -18.13
CA ASN A 9 5.33 12.54 -18.20
C ASN A 9 4.41 11.95 -19.29
N ALA A 10 3.97 12.73 -20.28
CA ALA A 10 3.10 12.26 -21.37
C ALA A 10 3.73 11.19 -22.29
N HIS A 11 4.97 10.77 -22.05
CA HIS A 11 5.71 9.80 -22.85
C HIS A 11 6.35 8.65 -22.06
N ARG A 12 5.82 8.31 -20.87
CA ARG A 12 6.22 7.06 -20.21
C ARG A 12 5.15 6.01 -20.46
N ASP A 13 5.51 5.09 -21.34
CA ASP A 13 4.85 3.81 -21.61
C ASP A 13 4.32 3.19 -20.30
N SER A 14 3.10 2.66 -20.33
CA SER A 14 2.38 2.04 -19.20
C SER A 14 3.05 0.75 -18.69
N SER A 15 4.25 0.46 -19.17
CA SER A 15 5.08 -0.71 -18.84
C SER A 15 5.97 -0.56 -17.60
N ILE A 16 5.98 0.59 -16.92
CA ILE A 16 6.93 0.88 -15.80
C ILE A 16 6.48 0.29 -14.44
N LEU A 17 5.33 -0.38 -14.35
CA LEU A 17 4.83 -1.01 -13.11
C LEU A 17 5.48 -2.37 -12.78
N LYS A 18 6.75 -2.59 -13.10
CA LYS A 18 7.44 -3.86 -12.80
C LYS A 18 8.45 -3.70 -11.69
N ILE A 19 8.19 -4.43 -10.60
CA ILE A 19 9.14 -4.74 -9.54
C ILE A 19 10.41 -5.32 -10.20
N GLY A 20 11.56 -4.64 -10.06
CA GLY A 20 12.84 -5.10 -10.62
C GLY A 20 13.45 -4.20 -11.70
N ILE A 21 12.87 -3.04 -11.97
CA ILE A 21 13.56 -2.00 -12.75
C ILE A 21 14.57 -1.30 -11.84
N LYS A 22 15.82 -1.22 -12.30
CA LYS A 22 16.93 -0.56 -11.57
C LYS A 22 16.59 0.92 -11.40
N ASP A 23 16.35 1.33 -10.15
CA ASP A 23 15.99 2.71 -9.83
C ASP A 23 17.24 3.60 -9.94
N THR A 24 17.38 4.28 -11.08
CA THR A 24 18.37 5.35 -11.21
C THR A 24 17.73 6.62 -10.66
N LEU A 25 18.05 6.95 -9.41
CA LEU A 25 17.84 8.30 -8.84
C LEU A 25 18.55 9.39 -9.68
N ASP A 26 19.36 9.00 -10.66
CA ASP A 26 20.03 9.86 -11.63
C ASP A 26 19.00 10.73 -12.38
N GLY A 27 19.03 12.03 -12.09
CA GLY A 27 18.13 13.04 -12.67
C GLY A 27 16.96 13.46 -11.79
N PHE A 28 16.73 12.81 -10.64
CA PHE A 28 15.76 13.31 -9.65
C PHE A 28 16.38 14.46 -8.86
N THR A 29 16.09 15.68 -9.29
CA THR A 29 16.50 16.91 -8.59
C THR A 29 15.28 17.46 -7.87
N ILE A 30 15.33 17.54 -6.53
CA ILE A 30 14.33 18.26 -5.76
C ILE A 30 14.58 19.74 -6.02
N ASP A 31 13.82 20.33 -6.94
CA ASP A 31 13.92 21.73 -7.29
C ASP A 31 13.62 22.62 -6.08
N LEU A 32 14.31 23.75 -5.93
CA LEU A 32 14.17 24.72 -4.83
C LEU A 32 12.75 25.33 -4.77
N GLU A 33 11.96 25.26 -5.84
CA GLU A 33 10.51 25.56 -5.87
C GLU A 33 9.68 24.65 -4.95
N SER A 34 10.21 23.48 -4.57
CA SER A 34 9.57 22.50 -3.69
C SER A 34 9.22 23.05 -2.32
N LYS A 35 9.96 24.01 -1.76
CA LYS A 35 9.61 24.59 -0.43
C LYS A 35 8.35 25.45 -0.47
N GLN A 36 8.11 26.18 -1.56
CA GLN A 36 6.90 26.98 -1.72
C GLN A 36 5.70 26.11 -2.08
N TYR A 37 5.95 25.06 -2.87
CA TYR A 37 5.02 23.99 -3.16
C TYR A 37 4.57 23.23 -1.90
N LEU A 38 5.49 22.80 -1.04
CA LEU A 38 5.19 22.14 0.25
C LEU A 38 4.37 23.04 1.18
N LYS A 39 4.70 24.33 1.27
CA LYS A 39 3.90 25.31 2.02
C LYS A 39 2.48 25.50 1.45
N SER A 40 2.28 25.25 0.16
CA SER A 40 0.93 25.27 -0.43
C SER A 40 0.15 23.99 -0.14
N ILE A 41 0.83 22.85 -0.03
CA ILE A 41 0.24 21.55 0.32
C ILE A 41 -0.22 21.53 1.77
N GLU A 42 0.55 22.12 2.69
CA GLU A 42 0.18 22.23 4.11
C GLU A 42 -1.13 23.00 4.34
N LYS A 43 -1.53 23.86 3.40
CA LYS A 43 -2.79 24.62 3.45
C LYS A 43 -3.98 23.84 2.92
N LEU A 44 -3.76 22.69 2.28
CA LEU A 44 -4.84 21.83 1.80
C LEU A 44 -5.61 21.23 3.00
N PRO A 45 -6.84 20.71 2.79
CA PRO A 45 -7.65 20.16 3.86
C PRO A 45 -6.92 19.05 4.62
N ASP A 46 -7.10 18.98 5.94
CA ASP A 46 -6.55 17.88 6.74
C ASP A 46 -7.25 16.58 6.35
N PRO A 47 -6.53 15.58 5.82
CA PRO A 47 -7.12 14.35 5.31
C PRO A 47 -7.90 13.58 6.39
N PHE A 48 -7.42 13.55 7.63
CA PHE A 48 -8.09 12.80 8.70
C PHE A 48 -9.33 13.53 9.21
N LYS A 49 -9.28 14.86 9.28
CA LYS A 49 -10.42 15.68 9.67
C LYS A 49 -11.55 15.62 8.64
N LEU A 50 -11.21 15.54 7.35
CA LEU A 50 -12.19 15.54 6.26
C LEU A 50 -13.08 14.29 6.22
N VAL A 51 -12.60 13.17 6.75
CA VAL A 51 -13.35 11.90 6.83
C VAL A 51 -13.64 11.46 8.27
N GLU A 52 -13.43 12.35 9.25
CA GLU A 52 -13.56 12.01 10.66
C GLU A 52 -14.97 11.53 11.01
N LYS A 53 -16.00 12.16 10.45
CA LYS A 53 -17.41 11.83 10.73
C LYS A 53 -17.77 10.45 10.20
N GLU A 54 -17.28 10.12 9.01
CA GLU A 54 -17.47 8.86 8.32
C GLU A 54 -16.64 7.72 8.94
N LEU A 55 -15.47 8.04 9.48
CA LEU A 55 -14.64 7.09 10.22
C LEU A 55 -15.04 6.92 11.68
N LYS A 56 -15.82 7.83 12.27
CA LYS A 56 -16.28 7.69 13.66
C LYS A 56 -17.04 6.38 13.92
N PRO A 57 -18.08 6.01 13.13
CA PRO A 57 -18.79 4.74 13.31
C PRO A 57 -17.99 3.52 12.84
N PHE A 58 -16.88 3.71 12.13
CA PHE A 58 -16.06 2.64 11.55
C PHE A 58 -15.60 1.61 12.59
N SER A 59 -15.19 2.08 13.77
CA SER A 59 -14.69 1.19 14.83
C SER A 59 -15.79 0.31 15.40
N ASP A 60 -16.98 0.86 15.58
CA ASP A 60 -18.11 0.14 16.16
C ASP A 60 -18.68 -0.85 15.14
N SER A 61 -18.72 -0.45 13.86
CA SER A 61 -19.08 -1.33 12.76
C SER A 61 -18.10 -2.50 12.62
N ILE A 62 -16.78 -2.28 12.69
CA ILE A 62 -15.83 -3.40 12.66
C ILE A 62 -16.03 -4.34 13.85
N LYS A 63 -16.24 -3.82 15.07
CA LYS A 63 -16.49 -4.65 16.26
C LYS A 63 -17.70 -5.56 16.08
N GLU A 64 -18.77 -5.05 15.47
CA GLU A 64 -19.95 -5.83 15.12
C GLU A 64 -19.62 -6.90 14.06
N LEU A 65 -18.90 -6.51 13.01
CA LEU A 65 -18.52 -7.41 11.91
C LEU A 65 -17.60 -8.56 12.34
N VAL A 66 -16.78 -8.36 13.38
CA VAL A 66 -15.86 -9.38 13.94
C VAL A 66 -16.44 -10.10 15.16
N SER A 67 -17.68 -9.81 15.55
CA SER A 67 -18.34 -10.57 16.61
C SER A 67 -18.72 -11.97 16.11
N SER A 68 -18.40 -12.98 16.91
CA SER A 68 -18.64 -14.40 16.65
C SER A 68 -19.22 -15.09 17.89
N ASP A 69 -19.97 -16.18 17.67
CA ASP A 69 -20.51 -17.04 18.73
C ASP A 69 -19.41 -17.74 19.56
N GLN A 70 -18.16 -17.70 19.09
CA GLN A 70 -16.97 -18.19 19.77
C GLN A 70 -16.31 -17.03 20.55
N PRO A 71 -16.38 -17.01 21.89
CA PRO A 71 -15.93 -15.86 22.70
C PRO A 71 -14.45 -15.55 22.55
N ILE A 72 -13.60 -16.58 22.36
CA ILE A 72 -12.14 -16.42 22.29
C ILE A 72 -11.74 -15.66 21.03
N LEU A 73 -12.34 -16.00 19.88
CA LEU A 73 -12.09 -15.31 18.61
C LEU A 73 -12.61 -13.86 18.65
N SER A 74 -13.79 -13.65 19.24
CA SER A 74 -14.35 -12.32 19.46
C SER A 74 -13.45 -11.45 20.32
N MET A 75 -12.91 -11.97 21.42
CA MET A 75 -12.01 -11.22 22.31
C MET A 75 -10.66 -10.92 21.66
N ALA A 76 -10.06 -11.89 20.97
CA ALA A 76 -8.78 -11.71 20.28
C ALA A 76 -8.89 -10.67 19.16
N ALA A 77 -9.97 -10.71 18.37
CA ALA A 77 -10.24 -9.72 17.33
C ALA A 77 -10.54 -8.33 17.93
N LYS A 78 -11.41 -8.26 18.95
CA LYS A 78 -11.79 -6.99 19.58
C LYS A 78 -10.65 -6.29 20.30
N HIS A 79 -9.68 -7.02 20.85
CA HIS A 79 -8.51 -6.43 21.54
C HIS A 79 -7.74 -5.42 20.67
N PHE A 80 -7.64 -5.68 19.37
CA PHE A 80 -7.00 -4.76 18.41
C PHE A 80 -7.86 -3.52 18.09
N PHE A 81 -9.19 -3.64 18.16
CA PHE A 81 -10.14 -2.55 17.84
C PHE A 81 -10.60 -1.73 19.05
N GLU A 82 -10.51 -2.26 20.27
CA GLU A 82 -10.96 -1.62 21.51
C GLU A 82 -9.88 -0.79 22.19
N LYS A 83 -8.66 -1.32 22.30
CA LYS A 83 -7.60 -0.68 23.09
C LYS A 83 -6.68 0.23 22.27
N ARG A 84 -6.77 0.25 20.93
CA ARG A 84 -5.68 0.74 20.08
C ARG A 84 -6.17 1.49 18.85
N HIS A 85 -6.45 2.78 19.03
CA HIS A 85 -6.70 3.71 17.93
C HIS A 85 -5.39 3.98 17.15
N GLY A 86 -5.04 3.11 16.20
CA GLY A 86 -4.10 3.49 15.13
C GLY A 86 -4.66 4.71 14.38
N LYS A 87 -3.81 5.46 13.65
CA LYS A 87 -4.21 6.65 12.88
C LYS A 87 -5.23 6.38 11.74
N ARG A 88 -5.80 5.17 11.63
CA ARG A 88 -6.77 4.73 10.61
C ARG A 88 -6.36 5.15 9.20
N PHE A 89 -5.07 4.98 8.90
CA PHE A 89 -4.44 5.47 7.68
C PHE A 89 -5.07 4.86 6.42
N ARG A 90 -5.21 3.53 6.37
CA ARG A 90 -5.77 2.82 5.20
C ARG A 90 -7.25 3.14 4.97
N PRO A 91 -8.13 3.12 5.99
CA PRO A 91 -9.52 3.57 5.81
C PRO A 91 -9.65 5.02 5.36
N THR A 92 -8.78 5.91 5.85
CA THR A 92 -8.74 7.33 5.45
C THR A 92 -8.45 7.46 3.96
N ILE A 93 -7.43 6.75 3.47
CA ILE A 93 -7.07 6.74 2.05
C ILE A 93 -8.26 6.27 1.20
N ILE A 94 -8.89 5.16 1.57
CA ILE A 94 -9.98 4.56 0.78
C ILE A 94 -11.20 5.49 0.73
N GLN A 95 -11.56 6.13 1.84
CA GLN A 95 -12.70 7.05 1.86
C GLN A 95 -12.45 8.35 1.09
N LEU A 96 -11.24 8.91 1.19
CA LEU A 96 -10.87 10.08 0.40
C LEU A 96 -10.80 9.73 -1.09
N MET A 97 -10.27 8.54 -1.43
CA MET A 97 -10.23 8.04 -2.80
C MET A 97 -11.64 7.84 -3.36
N ALA A 98 -12.55 7.26 -2.57
CA ALA A 98 -13.95 7.09 -2.94
C ALA A 98 -14.62 8.42 -3.32
N LYS A 99 -14.42 9.46 -2.49
CA LYS A 99 -14.94 10.81 -2.75
C LYS A 99 -14.26 11.49 -3.95
N ALA A 100 -12.97 11.24 -4.17
CA ALA A 100 -12.24 11.77 -5.33
C ALA A 100 -12.69 11.11 -6.64
N VAL A 101 -12.89 9.78 -6.64
CA VAL A 101 -13.46 9.02 -7.76
C VAL A 101 -14.91 9.40 -8.03
N ALA A 102 -15.70 9.75 -7.03
CA ALA A 102 -17.06 10.24 -7.28
C ALA A 102 -17.10 11.54 -8.11
N ALA A 103 -15.99 12.29 -8.20
CA ALA A 103 -15.85 13.47 -9.04
C ALA A 103 -15.42 13.17 -10.48
N THR A 104 -15.15 11.91 -10.82
CA THR A 104 -14.90 11.47 -12.20
C THR A 104 -16.16 10.93 -12.85
N VAL A 105 -16.20 10.99 -14.18
CA VAL A 105 -17.28 10.37 -14.97
C VAL A 105 -16.78 9.00 -15.43
N PRO A 106 -17.48 7.90 -15.10
CA PRO A 106 -17.15 6.57 -15.62
C PRO A 106 -17.19 6.51 -17.14
N GLU A 107 -16.42 5.60 -17.72
CA GLU A 107 -16.37 5.39 -19.16
C GLU A 107 -17.77 4.96 -19.67
N GLN A 108 -18.31 5.65 -20.68
CA GLN A 108 -19.55 5.22 -21.32
C GLN A 108 -19.28 3.94 -22.10
N ASN A 109 -19.80 2.83 -21.59
CA ASN A 109 -19.86 1.59 -22.36
C ASN A 109 -20.85 1.79 -23.53
N ASN A 110 -20.32 2.09 -24.72
CA ASN A 110 -21.11 2.11 -25.95
C ASN A 110 -21.62 0.70 -26.23
N ALA A 111 -22.80 0.37 -25.70
CA ALA A 111 -23.51 -0.86 -26.01
C ALA A 111 -24.11 -0.86 -27.45
N ASN A 112 -23.84 0.17 -28.26
CA ASN A 112 -24.21 0.26 -29.68
C ASN A 112 -23.09 0.96 -30.46
N GLY A 113 -22.21 0.20 -31.13
CA GLY A 113 -21.17 0.77 -32.00
C GLY A 113 -20.26 -0.30 -32.62
N SER A 114 -20.51 -0.59 -33.89
CA SER A 114 -19.76 -1.47 -34.82
C SER A 114 -18.26 -1.66 -34.55
N VAL A 115 -17.84 -2.94 -34.61
CA VAL A 115 -16.44 -3.35 -34.83
C VAL A 115 -15.85 -2.56 -36.00
N PRO A 116 -14.72 -1.85 -35.84
CA PRO A 116 -13.98 -1.35 -36.99
C PRO A 116 -13.20 -2.53 -37.59
N THR A 117 -13.83 -3.22 -38.54
CA THR A 117 -13.09 -3.97 -39.56
C THR A 117 -12.43 -2.93 -40.47
N ASN A 118 -11.12 -2.73 -40.33
CA ASN A 118 -10.16 -2.60 -41.44
C ASN A 118 -8.81 -2.09 -40.93
N GLY A 119 -7.84 -3.00 -40.95
CA GLY A 119 -6.44 -2.76 -40.60
C GLY A 119 -5.70 -4.03 -40.20
N ALA A 120 -6.07 -5.18 -40.79
CA ALA A 120 -5.33 -6.42 -40.61
C ALA A 120 -4.03 -6.33 -41.41
N ALA A 121 -2.90 -6.31 -40.70
CA ALA A 121 -1.62 -6.78 -41.22
C ALA A 121 -1.04 -7.75 -40.19
N ASP A 122 -0.81 -8.97 -40.68
CA ASP A 122 -0.41 -10.22 -40.03
C ASP A 122 0.45 -10.13 -38.76
N PHE A 123 -0.05 -10.75 -37.68
CA PHE A 123 0.76 -11.33 -36.60
C PHE A 123 0.22 -12.72 -36.23
N ASN A 124 -0.01 -13.57 -37.25
CA ASN A 124 -0.24 -15.00 -37.06
C ASN A 124 1.00 -15.78 -37.50
N GLN A 125 2.02 -15.85 -36.62
CA GLN A 125 3.03 -16.92 -36.60
C GLN A 125 3.97 -16.74 -35.39
N ILE A 126 3.56 -17.22 -34.22
CA ILE A 126 4.51 -17.71 -33.21
C ILE A 126 4.01 -19.07 -32.76
N SER A 127 4.81 -20.09 -33.05
CA SER A 127 4.60 -21.51 -32.82
C SER A 127 4.56 -21.90 -31.34
N GLU A 128 3.69 -22.85 -31.03
CA GLU A 128 3.31 -23.41 -29.71
C GLU A 128 4.39 -24.21 -28.94
N GLU A 129 5.67 -24.09 -29.24
CA GLU A 129 6.71 -24.87 -28.55
C GLU A 129 7.67 -23.98 -27.77
N ASN A 130 7.53 -24.01 -26.43
CA ASN A 130 8.42 -23.54 -25.35
C ASN A 130 7.82 -22.54 -24.34
N ALA A 131 6.50 -22.54 -24.11
CA ALA A 131 5.90 -21.91 -22.92
C ALA A 131 5.79 -22.93 -21.76
N SER A 132 6.92 -23.46 -21.31
CA SER A 132 7.00 -24.19 -20.04
C SER A 132 8.26 -23.78 -19.30
N GLN A 133 8.13 -22.79 -18.41
CA GLN A 133 8.79 -22.70 -17.10
C GLN A 133 8.64 -21.30 -16.49
N VAL A 134 7.98 -21.28 -15.32
CA VAL A 134 7.92 -20.20 -14.30
C VAL A 134 6.94 -19.04 -14.57
N GLY A 135 5.83 -19.04 -13.80
CA GLY A 135 5.08 -17.84 -13.40
C GLY A 135 4.35 -17.08 -14.51
N GLY A 136 3.36 -17.73 -15.13
CA GLY A 136 2.60 -17.18 -16.26
C GLY A 136 1.80 -15.92 -15.93
N VAL A 137 2.21 -14.79 -16.53
CA VAL A 137 1.39 -13.58 -16.72
C VAL A 137 1.36 -13.27 -18.22
N ALA A 138 0.62 -14.08 -18.98
CA ALA A 138 0.27 -13.83 -20.37
C ALA A 138 -0.95 -14.70 -20.70
N GLY A 139 -2.16 -14.16 -20.55
CA GLY A 139 -3.41 -14.90 -20.81
C GLY A 139 -4.61 -14.47 -19.99
N TRP A 140 -4.74 -13.18 -19.65
CA TRP A 140 -5.93 -12.67 -18.95
C TRP A 140 -6.54 -11.55 -19.80
N GLU A 141 -7.00 -11.91 -21.00
CA GLU A 141 -7.85 -11.05 -21.80
C GLU A 141 -9.27 -11.02 -21.20
N TRP A 142 -9.65 -9.83 -20.74
CA TRP A 142 -11.02 -9.31 -20.57
C TRP A 142 -12.08 -10.27 -20.01
N SER A 143 -12.08 -10.51 -18.70
CA SER A 143 -13.34 -10.86 -18.05
C SER A 143 -14.24 -9.63 -18.06
N ALA A 144 -15.35 -9.67 -18.79
CA ALA A 144 -16.44 -8.68 -18.82
C ALA A 144 -17.19 -8.53 -17.46
N ALA A 145 -16.42 -8.56 -16.37
CA ALA A 145 -16.81 -8.75 -14.99
C ALA A 145 -16.96 -7.39 -14.30
N SER A 146 -18.01 -6.65 -14.68
CA SER A 146 -18.76 -5.69 -13.86
C SER A 146 -19.66 -4.83 -14.76
N LYS A 147 -20.63 -5.44 -15.44
CA LYS A 147 -21.83 -4.67 -15.82
C LYS A 147 -22.62 -4.42 -14.54
N ILE A 148 -22.16 -3.48 -13.72
CA ILE A 148 -22.97 -2.97 -12.61
C ILE A 148 -24.10 -2.19 -13.29
N GLN A 149 -25.28 -2.81 -13.40
CA GLN A 149 -26.51 -2.03 -13.58
C GLN A 149 -26.68 -1.21 -12.30
N MET A 150 -26.13 0.00 -12.32
CA MET A 150 -26.36 0.99 -11.27
C MET A 150 -27.85 1.33 -11.32
N GLU A 151 -28.63 0.76 -10.41
CA GLU A 151 -30.03 1.10 -10.22
C GLU A 151 -30.08 2.57 -9.74
N GLY A 152 -30.24 3.51 -10.69
CA GLY A 152 -30.34 4.94 -10.41
C GLY A 152 -29.15 5.80 -10.86
N GLY A 153 -28.89 5.86 -12.17
CA GLY A 153 -28.09 6.93 -12.79
C GLY A 153 -26.58 6.91 -12.50
N ILE A 154 -25.87 7.90 -13.07
CA ILE A 154 -24.42 8.08 -12.87
C ILE A 154 -24.20 8.65 -11.46
N VAL A 155 -23.31 8.05 -10.67
CA VAL A 155 -22.90 8.60 -9.37
C VAL A 155 -22.05 9.84 -9.59
N THR A 156 -22.40 10.92 -8.91
CA THR A 156 -21.72 12.21 -8.92
C THR A 156 -21.35 12.60 -7.48
N PRO A 157 -20.52 13.63 -7.25
CA PRO A 157 -20.18 14.04 -5.88
C PRO A 157 -21.41 14.41 -5.03
N GLN A 158 -22.51 14.84 -5.66
CA GLN A 158 -23.72 15.29 -4.98
C GLN A 158 -24.60 14.14 -4.49
N ASN A 159 -24.64 13.01 -5.20
CA ASN A 159 -25.47 11.84 -4.86
C ASN A 159 -24.65 10.65 -4.33
N HIS A 160 -23.32 10.77 -4.30
CA HIS A 160 -22.41 9.71 -3.85
C HIS A 160 -22.69 9.33 -2.40
N ASN A 161 -22.78 10.30 -1.49
CA ASN A 161 -23.08 10.00 -0.09
C ASN A 161 -24.49 9.41 0.04
N GLY A 162 -24.60 8.23 0.67
CA GLY A 162 -25.85 7.48 0.79
C GLY A 162 -26.15 6.53 -0.37
N SER A 163 -25.38 6.57 -1.47
CA SER A 163 -25.50 5.60 -2.57
C SER A 163 -25.01 4.20 -2.18
N ASP A 164 -25.40 3.19 -2.97
CA ASP A 164 -24.84 1.84 -2.85
C ASP A 164 -23.33 1.80 -3.14
N VAL A 165 -22.86 2.61 -4.10
CA VAL A 165 -21.43 2.75 -4.42
C VAL A 165 -20.63 3.21 -3.21
N TRP A 166 -21.09 4.28 -2.54
CA TRP A 166 -20.44 4.76 -1.33
C TRP A 166 -20.43 3.71 -0.22
N ARG A 167 -21.53 2.99 -0.04
CA ARG A 167 -21.62 1.90 0.96
C ARG A 167 -20.59 0.81 0.67
N LYS A 168 -20.49 0.35 -0.58
CA LYS A 168 -19.52 -0.66 -1.03
C LYS A 168 -18.08 -0.18 -0.87
N GLN A 169 -17.78 1.07 -1.22
CA GLN A 169 -16.44 1.66 -1.04
C GLN A 169 -16.08 1.84 0.45
N ALA A 170 -17.02 2.25 1.30
CA ALA A 170 -16.80 2.33 2.74
C ALA A 170 -16.58 0.94 3.36
N GLN A 171 -17.33 -0.07 2.91
CA GLN A 171 -17.15 -1.47 3.31
C GLN A 171 -15.80 -2.02 2.85
N LEU A 172 -15.32 -1.67 1.65
CA LEU A 172 -13.95 -1.97 1.23
C LEU A 172 -12.91 -1.42 2.21
N GLY A 173 -13.11 -0.20 2.73
CA GLY A 173 -12.28 0.37 3.78
C GLY A 173 -12.20 -0.50 5.05
N GLN A 174 -13.33 -1.09 5.46
CA GLN A 174 -13.40 -1.99 6.61
C GLN A 174 -12.68 -3.30 6.35
N ILE A 175 -12.90 -3.89 5.18
CA ILE A 175 -12.25 -5.12 4.73
C ILE A 175 -10.73 -4.96 4.73
N VAL A 176 -10.23 -3.85 4.19
CA VAL A 176 -8.79 -3.58 4.12
C VAL A 176 -8.18 -3.46 5.51
N GLU A 177 -8.85 -2.80 6.45
CA GLU A 177 -8.36 -2.73 7.84
C GLU A 177 -8.43 -4.10 8.54
N MET A 178 -9.46 -4.92 8.26
CA MET A 178 -9.54 -6.29 8.79
C MET A 178 -8.39 -7.16 8.27
N ILE A 179 -8.08 -7.10 6.98
CA ILE A 179 -6.93 -7.79 6.38
C ILE A 179 -5.63 -7.33 7.03
N HIS A 180 -5.45 -6.02 7.20
CA HIS A 180 -4.27 -5.46 7.86
C HIS A 180 -4.14 -5.92 9.31
N VAL A 181 -5.23 -5.94 10.09
CA VAL A 181 -5.19 -6.41 11.48
C VAL A 181 -4.90 -7.90 11.55
N ALA A 182 -5.45 -8.70 10.64
CA ALA A 182 -5.13 -10.12 10.55
C ALA A 182 -3.63 -10.33 10.30
N SER A 183 -3.04 -9.58 9.36
CA SER A 183 -1.60 -9.67 9.09
C SER A 183 -0.77 -9.30 10.32
N LEU A 184 -1.15 -8.26 11.07
CA LEU A 184 -0.46 -7.89 12.32
C LEU A 184 -0.52 -8.98 13.39
N ILE A 185 -1.65 -9.67 13.51
CA ILE A 185 -1.80 -10.78 14.47
C ILE A 185 -0.88 -11.94 14.11
N HIS A 186 -0.79 -12.28 12.82
CA HIS A 186 0.10 -13.32 12.33
C HIS A 186 1.57 -12.91 12.46
N ASP A 187 1.93 -11.68 12.08
CA ASP A 187 3.29 -11.13 12.22
C ASP A 187 3.74 -11.16 13.68
N ASP A 188 2.89 -10.78 14.64
CA ASP A 188 3.22 -10.84 16.07
C ASP A 188 3.63 -12.24 16.53
N VAL A 189 3.04 -13.30 15.96
CA VAL A 189 3.42 -14.70 16.26
C VAL A 189 4.74 -15.07 15.59
N LEU A 190 4.95 -14.66 14.34
CA LEU A 190 6.15 -14.97 13.57
C LEU A 190 7.40 -14.26 14.11
N ASP A 191 7.24 -13.01 14.54
CA ASP A 191 8.31 -12.15 15.05
C ASP A 191 8.54 -12.33 16.57
N GLU A 192 7.78 -13.20 17.24
CA GLU A 192 7.79 -13.41 18.71
C GLU A 192 7.65 -12.10 19.53
N ALA A 193 6.91 -11.13 19.00
CA ALA A 193 6.84 -9.78 19.56
C ALA A 193 6.12 -9.73 20.92
N ASP A 194 6.76 -9.21 21.97
CA ASP A 194 6.13 -9.10 23.29
C ASP A 194 4.99 -8.05 23.32
N THR A 195 5.11 -6.98 22.52
CA THR A 195 4.18 -5.85 22.53
C THR A 195 3.85 -5.35 21.13
N ARG A 196 2.65 -4.79 20.96
CA ARG A 196 2.19 -4.13 19.73
C ARG A 196 1.37 -2.88 20.07
N ARG A 197 1.69 -1.75 19.43
CA ARG A 197 0.96 -0.46 19.60
C ARG A 197 0.74 -0.09 21.10
N GLY A 198 1.74 -0.34 21.95
CA GLY A 198 1.73 0.06 23.37
C GLY A 198 1.03 -0.89 24.34
N GLY A 199 0.63 -2.10 23.94
CA GLY A 199 0.20 -3.15 24.89
C GLY A 199 0.63 -4.56 24.47
N GLU A 200 0.28 -5.57 25.27
CA GLU A 200 0.67 -6.98 25.03
C GLU A 200 0.14 -7.54 23.70
N ALA A 201 0.96 -8.32 23.01
CA ALA A 201 0.56 -9.04 21.80
C ALA A 201 -0.48 -10.14 22.12
N VAL A 202 -1.36 -10.46 21.17
CA VAL A 202 -2.47 -11.43 21.40
C VAL A 202 -1.95 -12.82 21.76
N HIS A 203 -0.82 -13.23 21.19
CA HIS A 203 -0.25 -14.54 21.49
C HIS A 203 0.33 -14.64 22.91
N LYS A 204 0.72 -13.51 23.53
CA LYS A 204 1.15 -13.42 24.94
C LYS A 204 -0.04 -13.45 25.90
N LEU A 205 -1.15 -12.82 25.52
CA LEU A 205 -2.38 -12.82 26.32
C LEU A 205 -3.07 -14.18 26.34
N TYR A 206 -2.98 -14.92 25.23
CA TYR A 206 -3.66 -16.21 25.07
C TYR A 206 -2.64 -17.30 24.70
N SER A 207 -2.46 -17.54 23.40
CA SER A 207 -1.45 -18.47 22.89
C SER A 207 -1.21 -18.22 21.41
N ASN A 208 -0.11 -18.75 20.87
CA ASN A 208 0.18 -18.72 19.43
C ASN A 208 -0.97 -19.34 18.61
N LYS A 209 -1.57 -20.44 19.07
CA LYS A 209 -2.69 -21.10 18.38
C LYS A 209 -3.92 -20.19 18.30
N VAL A 210 -4.25 -19.50 19.39
CA VAL A 210 -5.38 -18.56 19.42
C VAL A 210 -5.12 -17.37 18.51
N ALA A 211 -3.90 -16.83 18.50
CA ALA A 211 -3.52 -15.73 17.61
C ALA A 211 -3.66 -16.12 16.14
N VAL A 212 -3.11 -17.27 15.72
CA VAL A 212 -3.24 -17.76 14.33
C VAL A 212 -4.72 -17.88 13.93
N LEU A 213 -5.53 -18.56 14.75
CA LEU A 213 -6.97 -18.73 14.48
C LEU A 213 -7.75 -17.41 14.47
N ALA A 214 -7.36 -16.43 15.27
CA ALA A 214 -7.97 -15.11 15.26
C ALA A 214 -7.67 -14.35 13.95
N GLY A 215 -6.43 -14.43 13.46
CA GLY A 215 -6.08 -13.91 12.15
C GLY A 215 -6.85 -14.60 11.02
N ASP A 216 -6.94 -15.94 11.05
CA ASP A 216 -7.68 -16.73 10.06
C ASP A 216 -9.17 -16.37 10.05
N TYR A 217 -9.76 -16.18 11.23
CA TYR A 217 -11.14 -15.74 11.36
C TYR A 217 -11.36 -14.35 10.74
N LEU A 218 -10.47 -13.38 10.98
CA LEU A 218 -10.56 -12.06 10.36
C LEU A 218 -10.45 -12.13 8.83
N LEU A 219 -9.54 -12.95 8.29
CA LEU A 219 -9.42 -13.17 6.85
C LEU A 219 -10.69 -13.82 6.28
N ALA A 220 -11.24 -14.84 6.93
CA ALA A 220 -12.48 -15.47 6.50
C ALA A 220 -13.65 -14.48 6.47
N ARG A 221 -13.77 -13.62 7.49
CA ARG A 221 -14.78 -12.56 7.54
C ARG A 221 -14.55 -11.51 6.45
N ALA A 222 -13.32 -11.09 6.21
CA ALA A 222 -12.97 -10.18 5.13
C ALA A 222 -13.36 -10.76 3.75
N SER A 223 -13.12 -12.04 3.51
CA SER A 223 -13.52 -12.75 2.28
C SER A 223 -15.04 -12.78 2.07
N VAL A 224 -15.81 -13.04 3.13
CA VAL A 224 -17.28 -12.98 3.07
C VAL A 224 -17.76 -11.58 2.72
N LEU A 225 -17.15 -10.54 3.31
CA LEU A 225 -17.51 -9.15 3.03
C LEU A 225 -17.09 -8.71 1.62
N LEU A 226 -15.94 -9.18 1.10
CA LEU A 226 -15.52 -8.97 -0.29
C LEU A 226 -16.54 -9.54 -1.27
N ALA A 227 -17.02 -10.77 -1.04
CA ALA A 227 -18.05 -11.38 -1.88
C ALA A 227 -19.35 -10.58 -1.89
N ARG A 228 -19.72 -9.95 -0.76
CA ARG A 228 -20.91 -9.09 -0.63
C ARG A 228 -20.77 -7.73 -1.33
N LEU A 229 -19.57 -7.36 -1.80
CA LEU A 229 -19.41 -6.20 -2.68
C LEU A 229 -19.98 -6.48 -4.09
N GLU A 230 -20.21 -7.76 -4.43
CA GLU A 230 -20.81 -8.19 -5.70
C GLU A 230 -20.04 -7.70 -6.94
N ASN A 231 -18.73 -7.54 -6.79
CA ASN A 231 -17.82 -7.15 -7.86
C ASN A 231 -16.67 -8.17 -7.90
N THR A 232 -16.73 -9.10 -8.86
CA THR A 232 -15.76 -10.20 -8.96
C THR A 232 -14.36 -9.72 -9.29
N ALA A 233 -14.20 -8.63 -10.05
CA ALA A 233 -12.90 -8.03 -10.31
C ALA A 233 -12.26 -7.49 -9.02
N VAL A 234 -13.05 -6.85 -8.14
CA VAL A 234 -12.59 -6.40 -6.81
C VAL A 234 -12.21 -7.59 -5.93
N VAL A 235 -13.00 -8.66 -5.92
CA VAL A 235 -12.67 -9.89 -5.18
C VAL A 235 -11.33 -10.46 -5.63
N GLN A 236 -11.10 -10.56 -6.94
CA GLN A 236 -9.84 -11.06 -7.52
C GLN A 236 -8.64 -10.18 -7.14
N ILE A 237 -8.76 -8.86 -7.33
CA ILE A 237 -7.71 -7.88 -7.00
C ILE A 237 -7.33 -7.97 -5.51
N MET A 238 -8.32 -8.05 -4.64
CA MET A 238 -8.07 -8.14 -3.20
C MET A 238 -7.53 -9.51 -2.78
N ALA A 239 -7.88 -10.59 -3.48
CA ALA A 239 -7.21 -11.89 -3.31
C ALA A 239 -5.73 -11.83 -3.71
N THR A 240 -5.39 -11.16 -4.84
CA THR A 240 -3.99 -10.92 -5.22
C THR A 240 -3.25 -10.06 -4.19
N ALA A 241 -3.92 -9.12 -3.53
CA ALA A 241 -3.36 -8.37 -2.40
C ALA A 241 -3.01 -9.29 -1.22
N LEU A 242 -3.86 -10.27 -0.88
CA LEU A 242 -3.58 -11.26 0.16
C LEU A 242 -2.38 -12.14 -0.19
N GLU A 243 -2.33 -12.66 -1.42
CA GLU A 243 -1.18 -13.43 -1.92
C GLU A 243 0.12 -12.60 -1.86
N SER A 244 0.02 -11.31 -2.18
CA SER A 244 1.14 -10.37 -2.10
C SER A 244 1.67 -10.22 -0.68
N LEU A 245 0.79 -10.08 0.32
CA LEU A 245 1.19 -9.97 1.74
C LEU A 245 1.92 -11.24 2.21
N VAL A 246 1.37 -12.43 1.90
CA VAL A 246 2.00 -13.71 2.24
C VAL A 246 3.35 -13.87 1.53
N SER A 247 3.43 -13.49 0.26
CA SER A 247 4.68 -13.52 -0.50
C SER A 247 5.74 -12.60 0.11
N GLY A 248 5.35 -11.40 0.55
CA GLY A 248 6.22 -10.45 1.25
C GLY A 248 6.80 -11.03 2.54
N GLU A 249 5.98 -11.75 3.30
CA GLU A 249 6.42 -12.39 4.55
C GLU A 249 7.36 -13.56 4.29
N ILE A 250 7.06 -14.42 3.31
CA ILE A 250 7.95 -15.51 2.89
C ILE A 250 9.28 -14.96 2.39
N MET A 251 9.26 -13.88 1.61
CA MET A 251 10.47 -13.21 1.14
C MET A 251 11.34 -12.73 2.31
N GLN A 252 10.75 -12.16 3.35
CA GLN A 252 11.47 -11.75 4.55
C GLN A 252 12.13 -12.94 5.26
N LEU A 253 11.37 -14.01 5.48
CA LEU A 253 11.83 -15.22 6.17
C LEU A 253 12.95 -15.95 5.41
N LYS A 254 12.85 -16.04 4.08
CA LYS A 254 13.77 -16.81 3.22
C LYS A 254 14.84 -15.96 2.54
N ALA A 255 14.95 -14.67 2.85
CA ALA A 255 15.89 -13.77 2.21
C ALA A 255 17.35 -14.29 2.32
N PRO A 256 18.03 -14.57 1.19
CA PRO A 256 19.45 -14.93 1.23
C PRO A 256 20.28 -13.71 1.69
N PRO A 257 21.41 -13.91 2.37
CA PRO A 257 22.24 -12.81 2.89
C PRO A 257 22.58 -11.72 1.87
N ALA A 258 22.86 -12.10 0.62
CA ALA A 258 23.18 -11.15 -0.46
C ALA A 258 22.03 -10.18 -0.76
N SER A 259 20.77 -10.66 -0.73
CA SER A 259 19.59 -9.83 -1.00
C SER A 259 19.37 -8.72 0.04
N LEU A 260 19.94 -8.87 1.25
CA LEU A 260 19.88 -7.84 2.31
C LEU A 260 20.71 -6.60 1.98
N LEU A 261 21.52 -6.63 0.91
CA LEU A 261 22.31 -5.51 0.41
C LEU A 261 21.74 -4.88 -0.88
N GLU A 262 20.61 -5.40 -1.37
CA GLU A 262 20.01 -4.98 -2.63
C GLU A 262 18.80 -4.07 -2.38
N MET A 263 18.87 -2.84 -2.93
CA MET A 263 17.76 -1.90 -2.86
C MET A 263 16.49 -2.45 -3.53
N GLU A 264 16.66 -3.18 -4.63
CA GLU A 264 15.55 -3.82 -5.35
C GLU A 264 14.81 -4.84 -4.47
N SER A 265 15.55 -5.71 -3.77
CA SER A 265 14.99 -6.70 -2.87
C SER A 265 14.27 -6.03 -1.68
N TYR A 266 14.80 -4.94 -1.15
CA TYR A 266 14.13 -4.10 -0.16
C TYR A 266 12.82 -3.50 -0.69
N LEU A 267 12.84 -2.82 -1.84
CA LEU A 267 11.65 -2.21 -2.43
C LEU A 267 10.58 -3.24 -2.79
N ARG A 268 10.99 -4.40 -3.33
CA ARG A 268 10.10 -5.53 -3.61
C ARG A 268 9.41 -6.02 -2.33
N LYS A 269 10.18 -6.23 -1.26
CA LYS A 269 9.62 -6.62 0.05
C LYS A 269 8.64 -5.56 0.57
N SER A 270 9.04 -4.29 0.55
CA SER A 270 8.20 -3.17 1.01
C SER A 270 6.92 -3.02 0.19
N TYR A 271 6.97 -3.30 -1.12
CA TYR A 271 5.77 -3.39 -1.94
C TYR A 271 4.86 -4.52 -1.46
N TYR A 272 5.37 -5.75 -1.43
CA TYR A 272 4.55 -6.92 -1.12
C TYR A 272 3.95 -6.88 0.30
N LYS A 273 4.74 -6.49 1.31
CA LYS A 273 4.33 -6.46 2.73
C LYS A 273 3.51 -5.23 3.11
N THR A 274 3.69 -4.10 2.43
CA THR A 274 3.08 -2.81 2.84
C THR A 274 2.24 -2.16 1.74
N ALA A 275 2.84 -1.88 0.58
CA ALA A 275 2.19 -1.04 -0.44
C ALA A 275 1.09 -1.76 -1.23
N SER A 276 1.22 -3.08 -1.44
CA SER A 276 0.32 -3.92 -2.24
C SER A 276 -1.14 -3.78 -1.79
N LEU A 277 -1.40 -3.86 -0.48
CA LEU A 277 -2.74 -3.75 0.08
C LEU A 277 -3.37 -2.37 -0.20
N ILE A 278 -2.58 -1.29 -0.11
CA ILE A 278 -3.06 0.08 -0.38
C ILE A 278 -3.30 0.27 -1.89
N CYS A 279 -2.33 -0.17 -2.71
CA CYS A 279 -2.36 -0.17 -4.17
C CYS A 279 -3.66 -0.80 -4.71
N TYR A 280 -3.91 -2.05 -4.33
CA TYR A 280 -5.07 -2.82 -4.78
C TYR A 280 -6.39 -2.30 -4.20
N ALA A 281 -6.39 -1.76 -2.98
CA ALA A 281 -7.57 -1.12 -2.40
C ALA A 281 -7.95 0.18 -3.14
N CYS A 282 -6.98 1.01 -3.50
CA CYS A 282 -7.24 2.22 -4.29
C CYS A 282 -7.81 1.88 -5.66
N ARG A 283 -7.23 0.89 -6.36
CA ARG A 283 -7.78 0.39 -7.64
C ARG A 283 -9.20 -0.13 -7.49
N SER A 284 -9.44 -0.97 -6.47
CA SER A 284 -10.76 -1.53 -6.17
C SER A 284 -11.80 -0.44 -5.87
N THR A 285 -11.38 0.66 -5.25
CA THR A 285 -12.24 1.82 -5.00
C THR A 285 -12.74 2.45 -6.29
N ALA A 286 -11.87 2.56 -7.31
CA ALA A 286 -12.26 3.06 -8.63
C ALA A 286 -13.26 2.12 -9.34
N LEU A 287 -13.03 0.80 -9.28
CA LEU A 287 -13.93 -0.19 -9.89
C LEU A 287 -15.31 -0.21 -9.25
N LEU A 288 -15.39 -0.08 -7.92
CA LEU A 288 -16.66 0.08 -7.22
C LEU A 288 -17.37 1.40 -7.60
N GLY A 289 -16.60 2.42 -8.00
CA GLY A 289 -17.12 3.67 -8.56
C GLY A 289 -17.66 3.55 -9.99
N GLY A 290 -17.57 2.37 -10.60
CA GLY A 290 -18.05 2.09 -11.96
C GLY A 290 -17.01 2.27 -13.06
N HIS A 291 -15.74 2.55 -12.73
CA HIS A 291 -14.68 2.63 -13.72
C HIS A 291 -14.23 1.25 -14.21
N GLU A 292 -13.83 1.18 -15.48
CA GLU A 292 -13.29 -0.05 -16.05
C GLU A 292 -11.89 -0.37 -15.51
N TYR A 293 -11.51 -1.65 -15.56
CA TYR A 293 -10.18 -2.11 -15.13
C TYR A 293 -9.05 -1.35 -15.84
N GLY A 294 -9.14 -1.17 -17.16
CA GLY A 294 -8.13 -0.45 -17.94
C GLY A 294 -8.24 1.08 -17.91
N SER A 295 -9.17 1.65 -17.14
CA SER A 295 -9.40 3.10 -17.15
C SER A 295 -8.21 3.90 -16.64
N THR A 296 -8.12 5.14 -17.10
CA THR A 296 -7.12 6.11 -16.61
C THR A 296 -7.31 6.39 -15.11
N VAL A 297 -8.56 6.41 -14.64
CA VAL A 297 -8.90 6.61 -13.21
C VAL A 297 -8.46 5.42 -12.36
N ALA A 298 -8.80 4.18 -12.75
CA ALA A 298 -8.39 2.99 -11.98
C ALA A 298 -6.87 2.85 -11.92
N THR A 299 -6.20 3.10 -13.04
CA THR A 299 -4.73 3.10 -13.13
C THR A 299 -4.12 4.20 -12.26
N ALA A 300 -4.71 5.41 -12.25
CA ALA A 300 -4.24 6.50 -11.40
C ALA A 300 -4.40 6.20 -9.90
N CYS A 301 -5.50 5.57 -9.51
CA CYS A 301 -5.74 5.16 -8.13
C CYS A 301 -4.73 4.08 -7.69
N GLU A 302 -4.46 3.10 -8.56
CA GLU A 302 -3.46 2.05 -8.31
C GLU A 302 -2.05 2.63 -8.13
N GLU A 303 -1.59 3.43 -9.09
CA GLU A 303 -0.28 4.07 -9.04
C GLU A 303 -0.11 4.95 -7.80
N PHE A 304 -1.16 5.70 -7.42
CA PHE A 304 -1.16 6.46 -6.18
C PHE A 304 -0.93 5.55 -4.97
N GLY A 305 -1.69 4.46 -4.83
CA GLY A 305 -1.56 3.55 -3.69
C GLY A 305 -0.20 2.83 -3.65
N PHE A 306 0.34 2.43 -4.81
CA PHE A 306 1.68 1.86 -4.95
C PHE A 306 2.75 2.81 -4.39
N HIS A 307 2.76 4.04 -4.89
CA HIS A 307 3.79 5.01 -4.55
C HIS A 307 3.62 5.54 -3.12
N LEU A 308 2.39 5.81 -2.67
CA LEU A 308 2.14 6.22 -1.28
C LEU A 308 2.60 5.14 -0.29
N GLY A 309 2.30 3.87 -0.56
CA GLY A 309 2.69 2.77 0.32
C GLY A 309 4.20 2.62 0.45
N LEU A 310 4.94 2.77 -0.64
CA LEU A 310 6.42 2.75 -0.61
C LEU A 310 6.98 3.98 0.10
N ALA A 311 6.47 5.19 -0.19
CA ALA A 311 6.89 6.41 0.51
C ALA A 311 6.65 6.29 2.02
N TYR A 312 5.50 5.77 2.43
CA TYR A 312 5.14 5.53 3.82
C TYR A 312 6.12 4.57 4.50
N GLN A 313 6.44 3.42 3.88
CA GLN A 313 7.38 2.46 4.46
C GLN A 313 8.78 3.04 4.59
N ILE A 314 9.30 3.71 3.56
CA ILE A 314 10.64 4.31 3.61
C ILE A 314 10.70 5.40 4.69
N GLN A 315 9.63 6.18 4.85
CA GLN A 315 9.54 7.19 5.90
C GLN A 315 9.49 6.59 7.30
N ASP A 316 8.80 5.45 7.49
CA ASP A 316 8.77 4.70 8.75
C ASP A 316 10.18 4.20 9.12
N ASP A 317 10.89 3.60 8.16
CA ASP A 317 12.27 3.16 8.33
C ASP A 317 13.22 4.32 8.69
N ILE A 318 13.03 5.51 8.09
CA ILE A 318 13.79 6.73 8.46
C ILE A 318 13.47 7.16 9.90
N LEU A 319 12.21 7.06 10.32
CA LEU A 319 11.79 7.42 11.66
C LEU A 319 12.39 6.48 12.70
N ASP A 320 12.52 5.19 12.40
CA ASP A 320 13.17 4.22 13.28
C ASP A 320 14.59 4.68 13.65
N PHE A 321 15.42 5.07 12.67
CA PHE A 321 16.78 5.56 12.95
C PHE A 321 16.85 6.96 13.55
N THR A 322 15.92 7.87 13.24
CA THR A 322 15.95 9.23 13.81
C THR A 322 15.47 9.27 15.26
N ALA A 323 14.52 8.41 15.62
CA ALA A 323 14.10 8.24 17.01
C ALA A 323 15.22 7.70 17.90
N ALA A 324 16.08 6.80 17.39
CA ALA A 324 17.30 6.34 18.07
C ALA A 324 18.27 7.48 18.37
N ALA A 325 18.48 8.37 17.40
CA ALA A 325 19.48 9.43 17.53
C ALA A 325 19.17 10.41 18.66
N ASN A 326 17.88 10.67 18.94
CA ASN A 326 17.43 11.63 19.95
C ASN A 326 17.34 11.03 21.36
N VAL A 327 17.34 9.71 21.50
CA VAL A 327 17.32 9.02 22.79
C VAL A 327 18.32 7.88 22.72
N LEU A 328 19.57 8.17 23.09
CA LEU A 328 20.57 7.13 23.36
C LEU A 328 19.97 6.15 24.40
N GLY A 329 19.50 4.99 23.95
CA GLY A 329 18.99 3.92 24.84
C GLY A 329 17.49 3.64 24.87
N LYS A 330 16.68 4.11 23.90
CA LYS A 330 15.31 3.57 23.65
C LYS A 330 15.27 2.72 22.36
N PRO A 331 14.26 1.86 22.15
CA PRO A 331 14.32 0.71 21.23
C PRO A 331 14.19 1.11 19.75
N ALA A 332 15.14 1.89 19.27
CA ALA A 332 15.32 2.16 17.86
C ALA A 332 16.42 1.24 17.37
N LEU A 333 16.01 -0.01 17.24
CA LEU A 333 16.75 -1.17 16.76
C LEU A 333 15.77 -2.26 16.30
N ALA A 334 14.45 -2.06 16.32
CA ALA A 334 13.50 -3.16 16.13
C ALA A 334 13.73 -3.87 14.78
N ASP A 335 13.96 -3.11 13.72
CA ASP A 335 14.31 -3.67 12.41
C ASP A 335 15.66 -4.41 12.45
N MET A 336 16.66 -3.85 13.13
CA MET A 336 17.98 -4.49 13.28
C MET A 336 17.97 -5.70 14.23
N ASP A 337 17.05 -5.74 15.19
CA ASP A 337 16.79 -6.86 16.09
C ASP A 337 16.16 -8.03 15.32
N LEU A 338 15.26 -7.72 14.40
CA LEU A 338 14.71 -8.65 13.41
C LEU A 338 15.71 -8.98 12.28
N GLY A 339 16.90 -8.39 12.28
CA GLY A 339 17.94 -8.65 11.30
C GLY A 339 17.61 -8.14 9.90
N LEU A 340 16.80 -7.08 9.82
CA LEU A 340 16.39 -6.41 8.60
C LEU A 340 17.38 -5.27 8.26
N SER A 341 17.58 -5.07 6.96
CA SER A 341 18.35 -3.97 6.40
C SER A 341 17.41 -3.10 5.57
N THR A 342 17.22 -1.87 6.02
CA THR A 342 16.28 -0.89 5.45
C THR A 342 17.01 0.20 4.66
N ALA A 343 16.27 1.06 3.94
CA ALA A 343 16.84 2.00 2.99
C ALA A 343 18.02 2.84 3.54
N PRO A 344 17.96 3.43 4.76
CA PRO A 344 19.09 4.19 5.30
C PRO A 344 20.36 3.34 5.45
N MET A 345 20.24 2.12 5.97
CA MET A 345 21.36 1.20 6.17
C MET A 345 21.94 0.71 4.84
N LEU A 346 21.08 0.42 3.85
CA LEU A 346 21.50 0.06 2.50
C LEU A 346 22.36 1.15 1.85
N TYR A 347 21.94 2.41 1.95
CA TYR A 347 22.75 3.53 1.43
C TYR A 347 24.05 3.72 2.22
N ALA A 348 24.04 3.51 3.54
CA ALA A 348 25.27 3.54 4.33
C ALA A 348 26.24 2.42 3.92
N ALA A 349 25.76 1.21 3.65
CA ALA A 349 26.58 0.08 3.20
C ALA A 349 27.16 0.25 1.78
N GLN A 350 26.57 1.12 0.96
CA GLN A 350 27.16 1.55 -0.31
C GLN A 350 28.33 2.52 -0.09
N GLU A 351 28.24 3.41 0.89
CA GLU A 351 29.31 4.36 1.24
C GLU A 351 30.45 3.69 2.03
N TYR A 352 30.09 2.74 2.91
CA TYR A 352 30.99 2.07 3.83
C TYR A 352 30.96 0.54 3.62
N PRO A 353 31.83 -0.01 2.74
CA PRO A 353 31.83 -1.43 2.41
C PRO A 353 32.04 -2.38 3.60
N HIS A 354 32.66 -1.92 4.68
CA HIS A 354 32.84 -2.70 5.91
C HIS A 354 31.52 -3.01 6.63
N LEU A 355 30.42 -2.35 6.28
CA LEU A 355 29.08 -2.67 6.79
C LEU A 355 28.47 -3.90 6.11
N LYS A 356 28.93 -4.27 4.91
CA LYS A 356 28.34 -5.37 4.14
C LYS A 356 28.35 -6.70 4.91
N PRO A 357 29.46 -7.13 5.54
CA PRO A 357 29.47 -8.34 6.36
C PRO A 357 28.50 -8.28 7.54
N LEU A 358 28.35 -7.11 8.18
CA LEU A 358 27.43 -6.91 9.32
C LEU A 358 25.97 -7.12 8.90
N VAL A 359 25.60 -6.55 7.74
CA VAL A 359 24.27 -6.70 7.15
C VAL A 359 24.02 -8.16 6.74
N MET A 360 24.97 -8.80 6.06
CA MET A 360 24.81 -10.19 5.59
C MET A 360 24.62 -11.19 6.73
N ARG A 361 25.24 -10.96 7.89
CA ARG A 361 25.02 -11.76 9.10
C ARG A 361 23.88 -11.25 9.98
N ARG A 362 23.05 -10.34 9.47
CA ARG A 362 21.84 -9.83 10.13
C ARG A 362 22.12 -9.20 11.50
N PHE A 363 23.27 -8.54 11.64
CA PHE A 363 23.71 -7.88 12.88
C PHE A 363 23.73 -8.77 14.13
N LYS A 364 23.97 -10.08 13.95
CA LYS A 364 23.91 -11.07 15.04
C LYS A 364 25.16 -11.11 15.92
N GLU A 365 26.30 -10.57 15.48
CA GLU A 365 27.50 -10.54 16.31
C GLU A 365 27.50 -9.35 17.28
N LYS A 366 28.20 -9.52 18.41
CA LYS A 366 28.29 -8.49 19.45
C LYS A 366 28.95 -7.24 18.89
N GLY A 367 28.25 -6.11 18.96
CA GLY A 367 28.74 -4.80 18.50
C GLY A 367 28.39 -4.47 17.04
N ASP A 368 27.78 -5.38 16.28
CA ASP A 368 27.37 -5.13 14.89
C ASP A 368 26.44 -3.94 14.77
N LYS A 369 25.38 -3.94 15.58
CA LYS A 369 24.35 -2.89 15.56
C LYS A 369 24.96 -1.53 15.86
N GLN A 370 25.80 -1.46 16.90
CA GLN A 370 26.49 -0.23 17.28
C GLN A 370 27.41 0.27 16.16
N THR A 371 28.23 -0.61 15.59
CA THR A 371 29.14 -0.26 14.49
C THR A 371 28.38 0.25 13.26
N ALA A 372 27.28 -0.41 12.91
CA ALA A 372 26.45 -0.03 11.78
C ALA A 372 25.72 1.30 12.00
N LEU A 373 25.16 1.53 13.20
CA LEU A 373 24.55 2.81 13.56
C LEU A 373 25.55 3.95 13.57
N GLU A 374 26.74 3.74 14.13
CA GLU A 374 27.80 4.77 14.11
C GLU A 374 28.19 5.15 12.69
N ALA A 375 28.34 4.17 11.79
CA ALA A 375 28.65 4.43 10.40
C ALA A 375 27.48 5.15 9.69
N LEU A 376 26.24 4.74 9.94
CA LEU A 376 25.05 5.41 9.40
C LEU A 376 24.99 6.88 9.83
N TYR A 377 25.22 7.18 11.11
CA TYR A 377 25.20 8.56 11.62
C TYR A 377 26.44 9.38 11.23
N LYS A 378 27.57 8.74 10.93
CA LYS A 378 28.75 9.40 10.34
C LYS A 378 28.56 9.71 8.85
N SER A 379 27.75 8.93 8.14
CA SER A 379 27.42 9.20 6.74
C SER A 379 26.76 10.56 6.58
N LYS A 380 27.31 11.39 5.70
CA LYS A 380 26.69 12.67 5.31
C LYS A 380 25.58 12.50 4.28
N THR A 381 25.44 11.32 3.68
CA THR A 381 24.60 11.12 2.49
C THR A 381 23.49 10.08 2.66
N ALA A 382 23.69 9.03 3.46
CA ALA A 382 22.80 7.87 3.53
C ALA A 382 21.35 8.23 3.92
N MET A 383 21.18 8.99 5.02
CA MET A 383 19.86 9.45 5.46
C MET A 383 19.20 10.38 4.43
N ASN A 384 19.97 11.25 3.77
CA ASN A 384 19.44 12.14 2.75
C ASN A 384 19.01 11.37 1.50
N LYS A 385 19.76 10.35 1.07
CA LYS A 385 19.37 9.47 -0.04
C LYS A 385 18.07 8.72 0.26
N ALA A 386 17.91 8.19 1.48
CA ALA A 386 16.65 7.55 1.89
C ALA A 386 15.48 8.54 1.86
N LYS A 387 15.67 9.77 2.35
CA LYS A 387 14.66 10.85 2.26
C LYS A 387 14.33 11.21 0.82
N THR A 388 15.33 11.30 -0.06
CA THR A 388 15.13 11.57 -1.50
C THR A 388 14.33 10.44 -2.15
N LEU A 389 14.58 9.18 -1.80
CA LEU A 389 13.81 8.04 -2.29
C LEU A 389 12.35 8.10 -1.82
N ALA A 390 12.10 8.43 -0.55
CA ALA A 390 10.74 8.63 -0.04
C ALA A 390 10.02 9.76 -0.80
N LEU A 391 10.71 10.88 -1.02
CA LEU A 391 10.17 12.04 -1.76
C LEU A 391 9.91 11.72 -3.24
N PHE A 392 10.74 10.88 -3.86
CA PHE A 392 10.51 10.39 -5.22
C PHE A 392 9.18 9.65 -5.31
N HIS A 393 8.93 8.70 -4.41
CA HIS A 393 7.66 7.98 -4.37
C HIS A 393 6.50 8.92 -4.03
N ALA A 394 6.64 9.83 -3.06
CA ALA A 394 5.60 10.80 -2.76
C ALA A 394 5.23 11.66 -3.99
N GLN A 395 6.22 12.18 -4.73
CA GLN A 395 5.97 12.95 -5.95
C GLN A 395 5.25 12.11 -7.02
N LYS A 396 5.60 10.83 -7.18
CA LYS A 396 4.90 9.94 -8.12
C LYS A 396 3.46 9.65 -7.71
N ALA A 397 3.18 9.52 -6.42
CA ALA A 397 1.82 9.41 -5.91
C ALA A 397 1.01 10.68 -6.25
N MET A 398 1.62 11.86 -6.09
CA MET A 398 0.98 13.13 -6.46
C MET A 398 0.72 13.25 -7.96
N ASP A 399 1.71 12.92 -8.79
CA ASP A 399 1.57 12.92 -10.26
C ASP A 399 0.39 12.03 -10.69
N ALA A 400 0.20 10.89 -10.02
CA ALA A 400 -0.91 10.00 -10.27
C ALA A 400 -2.27 10.64 -9.92
N LEU A 401 -2.40 11.25 -8.74
CA LEU A 401 -3.62 11.94 -8.30
C LEU A 401 -3.99 13.15 -9.15
N LEU A 402 -3.02 13.86 -9.71
CA LEU A 402 -3.27 15.03 -10.56
C LEU A 402 -3.96 14.68 -11.89
N ARG A 403 -4.04 13.38 -12.24
CA ARG A 403 -4.91 12.89 -13.33
C ARG A 403 -6.40 12.91 -12.97
N LEU A 404 -6.75 13.01 -11.68
CA LEU A 404 -8.13 13.13 -11.23
C LEU A 404 -8.57 14.62 -11.20
N PRO A 405 -9.84 14.90 -11.50
CA PRO A 405 -10.43 16.23 -11.38
C PRO A 405 -10.22 16.83 -9.99
N GLN A 406 -10.09 18.16 -9.94
CA GLN A 406 -9.94 18.84 -8.66
C GLN A 406 -11.17 18.65 -7.77
N SER A 407 -10.92 18.19 -6.56
CA SER A 407 -11.90 18.05 -5.50
C SER A 407 -11.21 18.22 -4.15
N GLU A 408 -11.99 18.55 -3.12
CA GLU A 408 -11.48 18.67 -1.75
C GLU A 408 -10.80 17.37 -1.27
N SER A 409 -11.35 16.21 -1.67
CA SER A 409 -10.82 14.90 -1.30
C SER A 409 -9.55 14.54 -2.06
N ARG A 410 -9.43 14.89 -3.34
CA ARG A 410 -8.16 14.76 -4.08
C ARG A 410 -7.08 15.62 -3.43
N ASP A 411 -7.40 16.87 -3.10
CA ASP A 411 -6.45 17.80 -2.49
C ASP A 411 -6.04 17.36 -1.08
N ALA A 412 -6.94 16.73 -0.32
CA ALA A 412 -6.61 16.07 0.95
C ALA A 412 -5.65 14.87 0.76
N LEU A 413 -5.83 14.05 -0.29
CA LEU A 413 -4.91 12.97 -0.63
C LEU A 413 -3.53 13.48 -1.07
N LEU A 414 -3.46 14.66 -1.70
CA LEU A 414 -2.18 15.31 -2.02
C LEU A 414 -1.42 15.80 -0.78
N ARG A 415 -2.14 16.07 0.33
CA ARG A 415 -1.55 16.50 1.60
C ARG A 415 -1.05 15.34 2.46
N LEU A 416 -1.69 14.18 2.35
CA LEU A 416 -1.34 12.96 3.06
C LEU A 416 0.09 12.52 2.71
#